data_AF-A0A1Z8Z8A3-F1
#
_entry.id   AF-A0A1Z8Z8A3-F1
#
_cell.length_a   1.000
_cell.length_b   1.000
_cell.length_c   1.000
_cell.angle_alpha   90.00
_cell.angle_beta   90.00
_cell.angle_gamma   90.00
#
_symmetry.space_group_name_H-M   'P 1'
#
loop_
_entity.id
_entity.type
_entity.pdbx_description
1 polymer ?
#
loop_
_entity_poly.entity_id
_entity_poly.type
_entity_poly.pdbx_seq_one_letter_code
_entity_poly.pdbx_strand_id
1 'polypeptide(L)'
;MAGYNHLKGIPELPDSPNIKKKRPKSVAVVDEDNCTGCQACVPFCPVDCIETVPKDKYDIPIPPVQIRFDECIGCVVCARVCTKMTWDAIRMIDTDTFEELYGMKIN
;
A
#
# COMPACT_ATOMS: atom_id res chain seq x y z
N MET A 1 -31.60 -5.62 -34.80
CA MET A 1 -30.86 -5.78 -33.53
C MET A 1 -29.58 -4.94 -33.60
N ALA A 2 -29.53 -3.79 -32.93
CA ALA A 2 -28.28 -3.05 -32.79
C ALA A 2 -27.37 -3.85 -31.83
N GLY A 3 -26.25 -4.36 -32.34
CA GLY A 3 -25.26 -5.06 -31.53
C GLY A 3 -24.65 -4.08 -30.53
N TYR A 4 -24.93 -4.28 -29.24
CA TYR A 4 -24.25 -3.54 -28.20
C TYR A 4 -22.80 -4.03 -28.16
N ASN A 5 -21.90 -3.24 -28.72
CA ASN A 5 -20.47 -3.48 -28.61
C ASN A 5 -20.04 -3.13 -27.18
N HIS A 6 -19.98 -4.16 -26.33
CA HIS A 6 -19.62 -4.05 -24.92
C HIS A 6 -18.15 -3.63 -24.69
N LEU A 7 -17.33 -3.56 -25.74
CA LEU A 7 -15.92 -3.16 -25.67
C LEU A 7 -15.75 -1.64 -25.82
N LYS A 8 -16.59 -0.84 -25.13
CA LYS A 8 -16.39 0.61 -25.07
C LYS A 8 -14.94 0.89 -24.65
N GLY A 9 -14.26 1.67 -25.50
CA GLY A 9 -12.82 1.87 -25.54
C GLY A 9 -12.21 2.09 -24.17
N ILE A 10 -11.20 1.28 -23.89
CA ILE A 10 -10.29 1.49 -22.76
C ILE A 10 -9.64 2.87 -23.03
N PRO A 11 -9.88 3.88 -22.18
CA PRO A 11 -9.22 5.16 -22.35
C PRO A 11 -7.71 4.96 -22.27
N GLU A 12 -6.97 5.64 -23.14
CA GLU A 12 -5.52 5.58 -23.15
C GLU A 12 -5.00 6.05 -21.78
N LEU A 13 -4.07 5.27 -21.21
CA LEU A 13 -3.47 5.60 -19.93
C LEU A 13 -2.72 6.94 -20.07
N PRO A 14 -2.81 7.85 -19.09
CA PRO A 14 -2.12 9.12 -19.15
C PRO A 14 -0.60 8.93 -19.28
N ASP A 15 0.04 9.74 -20.13
CA ASP A 15 1.47 9.63 -20.50
C ASP A 15 2.45 9.83 -19.33
N SER A 16 1.97 10.37 -18.20
CA SER A 16 2.80 10.69 -17.04
C SER A 16 2.42 9.82 -15.84
N PRO A 17 3.39 9.15 -15.18
CA PRO A 17 3.15 8.49 -13.91
C PRO A 17 2.66 9.53 -12.90
N ASN A 18 1.73 9.15 -12.03
CA ASN A 18 1.22 10.03 -10.99
C ASN A 18 2.31 10.22 -9.91
N ILE A 19 3.21 11.18 -10.14
CA ILE A 19 4.31 11.47 -9.22
C ILE A 19 3.76 12.21 -8.02
N LYS A 20 4.06 11.68 -6.83
CA LYS A 20 3.77 12.30 -5.54
C LYS A 20 4.34 13.72 -5.49
N LYS A 21 3.46 14.72 -5.37
CA LYS A 21 3.84 16.15 -5.40
C LYS A 21 4.25 16.73 -4.04
N LYS A 22 3.99 16.01 -2.94
CA LYS A 22 4.16 16.53 -1.58
C LYS A 22 4.55 15.42 -0.60
N ARG A 23 5.49 15.74 0.28
CA ARG A 23 5.87 14.91 1.42
C ARG A 23 4.64 14.64 2.32
N PRO A 24 4.35 13.38 2.67
CA PRO A 24 3.21 13.02 3.49
C PRO A 24 3.51 13.38 4.93
N LYS A 25 2.48 13.62 5.73
CA LYS A 25 2.64 13.86 7.18
C LYS A 25 2.86 12.58 7.96
N SER A 26 2.27 11.48 7.48
CA SER A 26 2.37 10.16 8.08
C SER A 26 2.50 9.09 7.01
N VAL A 27 3.13 7.98 7.38
CA VAL A 27 3.33 6.80 6.55
C VAL A 27 2.77 5.56 7.24
N ALA A 28 2.32 4.61 6.43
CA ALA A 28 1.83 3.33 6.90
C ALA A 28 3.01 2.36 7.08
N VAL A 29 3.10 1.74 8.25
CA VAL A 29 4.10 0.73 8.61
C VAL A 29 3.37 -0.56 8.95
N VAL A 30 3.86 -1.67 8.39
CA VAL A 30 3.31 -3.00 8.63
C VAL A 30 4.04 -3.62 9.82
N ASP A 31 3.27 -4.14 10.76
CA ASP A 31 3.73 -4.99 11.84
C ASP A 31 3.76 -6.44 11.32
N GLU A 32 4.97 -6.97 11.14
CA GLU A 32 5.16 -8.29 10.51
C GLU A 32 4.65 -9.44 11.37
N ASP A 33 4.70 -9.31 12.71
CA ASP A 33 4.19 -10.31 13.65
C ASP A 33 2.67 -10.45 13.62
N ASN A 34 1.96 -9.35 13.38
CA ASN A 34 0.49 -9.34 13.31
C ASN A 34 -0.05 -9.44 11.88
N CYS A 35 0.77 -9.46 10.84
CA CYS A 35 0.28 -9.47 9.45
C CYS A 35 0.08 -10.89 8.91
N THR A 36 -1.11 -11.20 8.41
CA THR A 36 -1.43 -12.52 7.81
C THR A 36 -0.91 -12.71 6.40
N GLY A 37 -0.57 -11.62 5.71
CA GLY A 37 -0.47 -11.61 4.26
C GLY A 37 -1.80 -11.83 3.52
N CYS A 38 -2.94 -11.43 4.10
CA CYS A 38 -4.27 -11.59 3.47
C CYS A 38 -4.47 -10.77 2.18
N GLN A 39 -3.55 -9.84 1.90
CA GLN A 39 -3.53 -8.96 0.71
C GLN A 39 -4.77 -8.08 0.52
N ALA A 40 -5.68 -8.07 1.48
CA ALA A 40 -6.93 -7.34 1.35
C ALA A 40 -6.74 -5.82 1.38
N CYS A 41 -5.59 -5.32 1.84
CA CYS A 41 -5.22 -3.89 1.79
C CYS A 41 -4.69 -3.42 0.43
N VAL A 42 -4.15 -4.32 -0.40
CA VAL A 42 -3.54 -4.02 -1.71
C VAL A 42 -4.52 -3.29 -2.64
N PRO A 43 -5.74 -3.81 -2.93
CA PRO A 43 -6.65 -3.15 -3.88
C PRO A 43 -7.22 -1.81 -3.39
N PHE A 44 -7.07 -1.49 -2.10
CA PHE A 44 -7.52 -0.21 -1.55
C PHE A 44 -6.43 0.86 -1.51
N CYS A 45 -5.20 0.54 -1.89
CA CYS A 45 -4.13 1.52 -1.95
C CYS A 45 -4.31 2.41 -3.20
N PRO A 46 -4.54 3.72 -3.05
CA PRO A 46 -4.79 4.61 -4.19
C PRO A 46 -3.56 4.84 -5.08
N VAL A 47 -2.36 4.53 -4.58
CA VAL A 47 -1.07 4.66 -5.27
C VAL A 47 -0.37 3.32 -5.44
N ASP A 48 -1.04 2.23 -5.10
CA ASP A 48 -0.53 0.86 -5.24
C ASP A 48 0.87 0.61 -4.62
N CYS A 49 1.15 1.27 -3.49
CA CYS A 49 2.45 1.18 -2.81
C CYS A 49 2.62 -0.05 -1.90
N ILE A 50 1.75 -1.06 -1.98
CA ILE A 50 1.75 -2.24 -1.10
C ILE A 50 2.09 -3.48 -1.92
N GLU A 51 3.11 -4.23 -1.50
CA GLU A 51 3.57 -5.44 -2.17
C GLU A 51 3.67 -6.63 -1.20
N THR A 52 3.75 -7.84 -1.75
CA THR A 52 3.96 -9.05 -0.94
C THR A 52 5.44 -9.37 -0.87
N VAL A 53 5.92 -9.81 0.29
CA VAL A 53 7.31 -10.22 0.43
C VAL A 53 7.50 -11.62 -0.18
N PRO A 54 8.61 -11.89 -0.91
CA PRO A 54 8.92 -13.23 -1.40
C PRO A 54 9.10 -14.23 -0.26
N LYS A 55 8.70 -15.48 -0.51
CA LYS A 55 8.72 -16.58 0.48
C LYS A 55 10.13 -16.93 0.97
N ASP A 56 11.17 -16.60 0.21
CA ASP A 56 12.56 -16.85 0.61
C ASP A 56 13.00 -16.07 1.85
N LYS A 57 12.28 -14.99 2.20
CA LYS A 57 12.62 -14.12 3.34
C LYS A 57 12.08 -14.62 4.68
N TYR A 58 11.04 -15.47 4.66
CA TYR A 58 10.31 -15.89 5.85
C TYR A 58 9.93 -17.38 5.75
N ASP A 59 10.28 -18.19 6.75
CA ASP A 59 9.91 -19.62 6.84
C ASP A 59 8.44 -19.82 7.28
N ILE A 60 7.52 -19.00 6.76
CA ILE A 60 6.08 -19.09 7.04
C ILE A 60 5.28 -19.26 5.73
N PRO A 61 4.13 -19.96 5.77
CA PRO A 61 3.39 -20.32 4.56
C PRO A 61 2.85 -19.11 3.78
N ILE A 62 2.53 -18.02 4.51
CA ILE A 62 1.97 -16.80 3.95
C ILE A 62 2.80 -15.61 4.48
N PRO A 63 3.63 -14.98 3.64
CA PRO A 63 4.48 -13.87 4.05
C PRO A 63 3.66 -12.58 4.26
N PRO A 64 4.14 -11.67 5.14
CA PRO A 64 3.50 -10.38 5.34
C PRO A 64 3.59 -9.50 4.09
N VAL A 65 2.77 -8.45 4.06
CA VAL A 65 2.88 -7.39 3.05
C VAL A 65 3.91 -6.35 3.48
N GLN A 66 4.54 -5.68 2.51
CA GLN A 66 5.41 -4.53 2.73
C GLN A 66 4.90 -3.31 1.99
N ILE A 67 5.16 -2.14 2.57
CA ILE A 67 4.72 -0.85 2.03
C ILE A 67 5.95 -0.09 1.57
N ARG A 68 5.95 0.36 0.32
CA ARG A 68 6.97 1.28 -0.19
C ARG A 68 6.73 2.66 0.39
N PHE A 69 7.57 3.03 1.36
CA PHE A 69 7.41 4.27 2.14
C PHE A 69 7.58 5.54 1.29
N ASP A 70 8.38 5.49 0.23
CA ASP A 70 8.60 6.62 -0.68
C ASP A 70 7.33 6.98 -1.47
N GLU A 71 6.58 5.97 -1.92
CA GLU A 71 5.31 6.15 -2.66
C GLU A 71 4.10 6.39 -1.74
N CYS A 72 4.21 6.08 -0.45
CA CYS A 72 3.11 6.23 0.49
C CYS A 72 2.68 7.71 0.61
N ILE A 73 1.39 7.98 0.40
CA ILE A 73 0.81 9.33 0.54
C ILE A 73 0.14 9.58 1.90
N GLY A 74 0.13 8.58 2.80
CA GLY A 74 -0.49 8.72 4.12
C GLY A 74 -2.02 8.79 4.12
N CYS A 75 -2.70 8.14 3.17
CA CYS A 75 -4.16 8.20 3.04
C CYS A 75 -4.96 7.43 4.12
N VAL A 76 -4.31 6.59 4.94
CA VAL A 76 -4.89 5.80 6.05
C VAL A 76 -5.89 4.71 5.63
N VAL A 77 -6.14 4.52 4.33
CA VAL A 77 -7.12 3.52 3.86
C VAL A 77 -6.70 2.10 4.20
N CYS A 78 -5.42 1.75 3.99
CA CYS A 78 -4.88 0.43 4.31
C CYS A 78 -5.00 0.09 5.80
N ALA A 79 -4.69 1.03 6.69
CA ALA A 79 -4.85 0.87 8.14
C ALA A 79 -6.32 0.59 8.52
N ARG A 80 -7.27 1.37 7.98
CA ARG A 80 -8.71 1.18 8.23
C ARG A 80 -9.25 -0.15 7.72
N VAL A 81 -8.74 -0.63 6.59
CA VAL A 81 -9.13 -1.93 6.04
C VAL A 81 -8.57 -3.06 6.91
N CYS A 82 -7.34 -2.91 7.40
CA CYS A 82 -6.69 -3.89 8.27
C CYS A 82 -7.38 -4.02 9.64
N THR A 83 -7.77 -2.90 10.25
CA THR A 83 -8.48 -2.88 11.55
C THR A 83 -9.86 -3.54 11.48
N LYS A 84 -10.55 -3.40 10.34
CA LYS A 84 -11.90 -3.95 10.14
C LYS A 84 -11.92 -5.44 9.88
N MET A 85 -10.86 -6.00 9.33
CA MET A 85 -10.86 -7.41 8.92
C MET A 85 -10.57 -8.35 10.07
N THR A 86 -9.55 -8.08 10.89
CA THR A 86 -9.33 -8.72 12.21
C THR A 86 -7.96 -8.42 12.85
N TRP A 87 -6.92 -8.05 12.08
CA TRP A 87 -5.51 -8.23 12.53
C TRP A 87 -4.75 -6.94 12.88
N ASP A 88 -5.32 -5.74 12.66
CA ASP A 88 -4.76 -4.43 13.06
C ASP A 88 -3.24 -4.25 12.80
N ALA A 89 -2.74 -4.88 11.74
CA ALA A 89 -1.31 -5.02 11.48
C ALA A 89 -0.67 -3.82 10.79
N ILE A 90 -1.43 -2.76 10.49
CA ILE A 90 -0.91 -1.58 9.79
C ILE A 90 -1.08 -0.36 10.70
N ARG A 91 0.05 0.19 11.15
CA ARG A 91 0.11 1.38 11.99
C ARG A 91 0.48 2.60 11.16
N MET A 92 -0.10 3.74 11.52
CA MET A 92 0.28 5.03 10.94
C MET A 92 1.31 5.69 11.86
N ILE A 93 2.48 6.03 11.32
CA ILE A 93 3.55 6.73 12.04
C ILE A 93 3.78 8.07 11.33
N ASP A 94 4.01 9.15 12.08
CA ASP A 94 4.39 10.44 11.51
C ASP A 94 5.72 10.32 10.74
N THR A 95 5.82 11.03 9.62
CA THR A 95 6.99 10.97 8.73
C THR A 95 8.26 11.40 9.46
N ASP A 96 8.17 12.38 10.37
CA ASP A 96 9.30 12.85 11.19
C ASP A 96 9.83 11.71 12.08
N THR A 97 8.93 11.08 12.85
CA THR A 97 9.26 9.93 13.71
C THR A 97 9.74 8.72 12.90
N PHE A 98 9.19 8.50 11.71
CA PHE A 98 9.64 7.42 10.83
C PHE A 98 11.09 7.65 10.35
N GLU A 99 11.44 8.88 9.96
CA GLU A 99 12.79 9.24 9.56
C GLU A 99 13.79 9.04 10.70
N GLU A 100 13.41 9.34 11.94
CA GLU A 100 14.23 9.12 13.14
C GLU A 100 14.42 7.62 13.46
N LEU A 101 13.35 6.83 13.42
CA LEU A 101 13.38 5.41 13.78
C LEU A 101 14.11 4.54 12.75
N TYR A 102 13.93 4.84 11.46
CA TYR A 102 14.44 3.99 10.38
C TYR A 102 15.61 4.59 9.61
N GLY A 103 15.99 5.86 9.88
CA GLY A 103 17.10 6.53 9.21
C GLY A 103 16.90 6.74 7.70
N MET A 104 15.67 6.56 7.19
CA MET A 104 15.30 6.68 5.78
C MET A 104 14.53 7.96 5.53
N LYS A 105 14.98 8.79 4.57
CA LYS A 105 14.28 10.01 4.18
C LYS A 105 13.19 9.73 3.15
N ILE A 106 11.99 10.24 3.41
CA ILE A 106 10.85 10.16 2.49
C ILE A 106 10.76 11.45 1.69
N ASN A 107 10.81 11.33 0.36
CA ASN A 107 10.68 12.47 -0.55
C ASN A 107 9.21 12.86 -0.84
#